data_AF-A0A368FIK3-F1
#
_entry.id   AF-A0A368FIK3-F1
#
_cell.length_a   1.000
_cell.length_b   1.000
_cell.length_c   1.000
_cell.angle_alpha   90.00
_cell.angle_beta   90.00
_cell.angle_gamma   90.00
#
_symmetry.space_group_name_H-M   'P 1'
#
loop_
_entity.id
_entity.type
_entity.pdbx_description
1 polymer ?
#
loop_
_entity_poly.entity_id
_entity_poly.type
_entity_poly.pdbx_seq_one_letter_code
_entity_poly.pdbx_strand_id
1 'polypeptide(L)'
;MSHHGKKSKERKRSRSREHDSRKKSKRKRHSSSSSEPSVSSDSDHGDRFQSVLDKQREEKKRLKRLEKERLKQKETPEEKRARRLAKKLKKQEKKKKENSSYLPPQLSYTNLNNPFNDVNLTETFVWGKKLEQEGKSNYSRKKIEKETRARVEKNLREMEELKRTRDARLAAREDMEMMQRDADRKAHAEWTSKEAEFQLQQAKVRSKIRIEQNRAKPIDLLSRYIQFGDESTDGKSEQENEEFELEDPLKYLRGLSQDDYEDLVEDIKVKQCIVHWIEIDILIFGRMSVASSMMN
;
A
#
# COMPACT_ATOMS: atom_id res chain seq x y z
N MET A 1 84.29 12.45 5.24
CA MET A 1 83.68 13.77 5.51
C MET A 1 83.07 13.75 6.91
N SER A 2 83.52 14.69 7.75
CA SER A 2 82.99 15.21 9.01
C SER A 2 82.18 14.37 10.01
N HIS A 3 82.66 14.47 11.25
CA HIS A 3 82.10 14.07 12.54
C HIS A 3 80.76 14.73 12.92
N HIS A 4 79.94 13.98 13.68
CA HIS A 4 79.30 14.33 14.98
C HIS A 4 78.09 13.40 15.20
N GLY A 5 77.89 12.67 16.30
CA GLY A 5 78.38 12.84 17.66
C GLY A 5 77.26 13.35 18.58
N LYS A 6 76.49 12.42 19.17
CA LYS A 6 75.71 12.53 20.42
C LYS A 6 74.69 13.68 20.57
N LYS A 7 73.43 13.34 20.90
CA LYS A 7 72.88 13.56 22.27
C LYS A 7 71.43 13.08 22.40
N SER A 8 71.27 12.16 23.36
CA SER A 8 70.08 12.04 24.20
C SER A 8 69.57 13.42 24.64
N LYS A 9 68.29 13.69 24.41
CA LYS A 9 67.48 14.61 25.21
C LYS A 9 66.10 14.00 25.42
N GLU A 10 66.07 13.12 26.41
CA GLU A 10 64.92 12.76 27.21
C GLU A 10 64.13 14.04 27.60
N ARG A 11 63.07 14.36 26.84
CA ARG A 11 62.16 15.45 27.19
C ARG A 11 61.15 14.94 28.20
N LYS A 12 61.53 15.05 29.48
CA LYS A 12 60.60 15.07 30.62
C LYS A 12 59.53 16.13 30.35
N ARG A 13 58.34 15.71 29.93
CA ARG A 13 57.13 16.53 30.00
C ARG A 13 56.34 16.09 31.22
N SER A 14 56.74 16.63 32.37
CA SER A 14 55.87 16.80 33.52
C SER A 14 54.63 17.59 33.08
N ARG A 15 53.54 16.89 32.83
CA ARG A 15 52.20 17.47 32.87
C ARG A 15 51.50 16.84 34.05
N SER A 16 51.62 17.51 35.19
CA SER A 16 50.72 17.38 36.33
C SER A 16 49.28 17.43 35.79
N ARG A 17 48.65 16.25 35.70
CA ARG A 17 47.21 16.15 35.53
C ARG A 17 46.63 16.36 36.92
N GLU A 18 46.40 17.61 37.28
CA GLU A 18 45.47 17.93 38.36
C GLU A 18 44.13 17.31 37.99
N HIS A 19 43.81 16.22 38.67
CA HIS A 19 42.55 15.53 38.56
C HIS A 19 41.55 16.33 39.39
N ASP A 20 41.04 17.45 38.87
CA ASP A 20 39.93 18.19 39.47
C ASP A 20 38.69 17.29 39.42
N SER A 21 38.52 16.50 40.49
CA SER A 21 37.35 15.66 40.72
C SER A 21 36.17 16.57 41.06
N ARG A 22 35.64 17.27 40.06
CA ARG A 22 34.33 17.91 40.16
C ARG A 22 33.27 16.82 40.27
N LYS A 23 33.02 16.41 41.52
CA LYS A 23 31.84 15.63 41.92
C LYS A 23 30.62 16.41 41.43
N LYS A 24 30.08 15.99 40.29
CA LYS A 24 28.85 16.54 39.71
C LYS A 24 27.72 16.21 40.67
N SER A 25 27.43 17.12 41.59
CA SER A 25 26.30 17.00 42.49
C SER A 25 25.05 16.89 41.62
N LYS A 26 24.38 15.73 41.71
CA LYS A 26 23.07 15.55 41.12
C LYS A 26 22.12 16.41 41.96
N ARG A 27 21.92 17.65 41.55
CA ARG A 27 20.79 18.47 42.02
C ARG A 27 19.51 17.69 41.69
N LYS A 28 18.96 17.02 42.70
CA LYS A 28 17.59 16.52 42.64
C LYS A 28 16.70 17.74 42.49
N ARG A 29 15.96 17.80 41.38
CA ARG A 29 14.92 18.80 41.19
C ARG A 29 13.74 18.34 42.04
N HIS A 30 13.55 19.01 43.16
CA HIS A 30 12.31 18.91 43.93
C HIS A 30 11.29 19.78 43.19
N SER A 31 10.25 19.16 42.68
CA SER A 31 9.05 19.83 42.21
C SER A 31 8.34 20.41 43.43
N SER A 32 8.34 21.74 43.56
CA SER A 32 7.54 22.46 44.55
C SER A 32 6.07 22.37 44.13
N SER A 33 5.38 21.38 44.70
CA SER A 33 3.92 21.37 44.79
C SER A 33 3.56 22.33 45.92
N SER A 34 2.96 23.46 45.55
CA SER A 34 2.27 24.35 46.48
C SER A 34 1.06 23.62 47.04
N SER A 35 1.10 23.31 48.33
CA SER A 35 -0.07 22.82 49.07
C SER A 35 -0.04 23.51 50.43
N GLU A 36 -1.10 24.27 50.66
CA GLU A 36 -1.42 25.05 51.85
C GLU A 36 -1.30 24.22 53.13
N PRO A 37 -0.85 24.81 54.26
CA PRO A 37 -0.74 24.10 55.53
C PRO A 37 -2.09 24.12 56.27
N SER A 38 -2.85 23.03 56.18
CA SER A 38 -3.92 22.75 57.13
C SER A 38 -3.35 21.95 58.31
N VAL A 39 -3.53 22.53 59.50
CA VAL A 39 -3.18 21.95 60.79
C VAL A 39 -3.99 20.69 61.04
N SER A 40 -3.31 19.56 61.27
CA SER A 40 -3.85 18.43 62.04
C SER A 40 -2.72 17.49 62.44
N SER A 41 -2.68 17.21 63.73
CA SER A 41 -1.71 16.40 64.44
C SER A 41 -2.01 14.90 64.25
N ASP A 42 -1.18 14.17 63.50
CA ASP A 42 -0.85 12.75 63.73
C ASP A 42 0.35 12.36 62.84
N SER A 43 1.55 12.50 63.39
CA SER A 43 2.82 12.40 62.69
C SER A 43 3.59 11.17 63.18
N ASP A 44 3.45 10.02 62.50
CA ASP A 44 4.43 8.91 62.48
C ASP A 44 4.20 7.85 61.37
N HIS A 45 2.98 7.67 60.86
CA HIS A 45 2.67 6.52 59.99
C HIS A 45 3.05 6.64 58.49
N GLY A 46 3.15 7.86 57.94
CA GLY A 46 3.41 8.07 56.51
C GLY A 46 4.86 7.85 56.06
N ASP A 47 5.83 8.20 56.91
CA ASP A 47 7.26 8.00 56.62
C ASP A 47 7.64 6.51 56.65
N ARG A 48 6.97 5.75 57.53
CA ARG A 48 7.13 4.29 57.64
C ARG A 48 6.70 3.59 56.35
N PHE A 49 5.58 3.99 55.73
CA PHE A 49 5.09 3.41 54.48
C PHE A 49 6.03 3.66 53.29
N GLN A 50 6.53 4.89 53.14
CA GLN A 50 7.50 5.23 52.09
C GLN A 50 8.82 4.47 52.27
N SER A 51 9.29 4.31 53.51
CA SER A 51 10.49 3.51 53.83
C SER A 51 10.32 2.03 53.46
N VAL A 52 9.12 1.47 53.63
CA VAL A 52 8.79 0.08 53.27
C VAL A 52 8.78 -0.10 51.75
N LEU A 53 8.20 0.84 51.00
CA LEU A 53 8.23 0.80 49.53
C LEU A 53 9.65 0.92 48.96
N ASP A 54 10.49 1.75 49.56
CA ASP A 54 11.89 1.86 49.14
C ASP A 54 12.70 0.60 49.50
N LYS A 55 12.47 -0.01 50.67
CA LYS A 55 13.04 -1.32 51.03
C LYS A 55 12.60 -2.41 50.05
N GLN A 56 11.32 -2.49 49.69
CA GLN A 56 10.81 -3.43 48.69
C GLN A 56 11.42 -3.20 47.30
N ARG A 57 11.61 -1.93 46.88
CA ARG A 57 12.30 -1.60 45.62
C ARG A 57 13.77 -2.03 45.64
N GLU A 58 14.44 -1.90 46.78
CA GLU A 58 15.84 -2.34 46.94
C GLU A 58 15.98 -3.85 46.93
N GLU A 59 15.08 -4.55 47.61
CA GLU A 59 15.02 -6.01 47.61
C GLU A 59 14.74 -6.55 46.20
N LYS A 60 13.76 -5.98 45.49
CA LYS A 60 13.48 -6.32 44.09
C LYS A 60 14.67 -6.03 43.17
N LYS A 61 15.46 -4.99 43.44
CA LYS A 61 16.72 -4.72 42.71
C LYS A 61 17.80 -5.74 43.04
N ARG A 62 17.91 -6.18 44.30
CA ARG A 62 18.85 -7.22 44.73
C ARG A 62 18.51 -8.56 44.08
N LEU A 63 17.25 -8.98 44.12
CA LEU A 63 16.76 -10.19 43.46
C LEU A 63 17.04 -10.17 41.95
N LYS A 64 16.73 -9.06 41.27
CA LYS A 64 17.08 -8.90 39.84
C LYS A 64 18.58 -8.94 39.54
N ARG A 65 19.44 -8.57 40.49
CA ARG A 65 20.90 -8.67 40.33
C ARG A 65 21.35 -10.13 40.47
N LEU A 66 20.88 -10.81 41.50
CA LEU A 66 21.13 -12.25 41.73
C LEU A 66 20.63 -13.08 40.55
N GLU A 67 19.44 -12.81 40.05
CA GLU A 67 18.87 -13.50 38.89
C GLU A 67 19.70 -13.29 37.62
N LYS A 68 20.15 -12.05 37.36
CA LYS A 68 21.06 -11.75 36.25
C LYS A 68 22.42 -12.42 36.39
N GLU A 69 22.90 -12.62 37.61
CA GLU A 69 24.14 -13.31 37.89
C GLU A 69 23.99 -14.82 37.66
N ARG A 70 22.89 -15.41 38.15
CA ARG A 70 22.50 -16.79 37.85
C ARG A 70 22.36 -17.03 36.35
N LEU A 71 21.74 -16.10 35.63
CA LEU A 71 21.58 -16.19 34.17
C LEU A 71 22.94 -16.12 33.44
N LYS A 72 23.85 -15.26 33.90
CA LYS A 72 25.21 -15.14 33.34
C LYS A 72 26.11 -16.34 33.63
N GLN A 73 25.88 -17.05 34.74
CA GLN A 73 26.59 -18.29 35.06
C GLN A 73 26.12 -19.46 34.19
N LYS A 74 24.87 -19.41 33.72
CA LYS A 74 24.28 -20.39 32.79
C LYS A 74 24.48 -20.04 31.30
N GLU A 75 24.95 -18.83 30.99
CA GLU A 75 25.16 -18.33 29.61
C GLU A 75 26.30 -19.11 28.92
N THR A 76 26.00 -19.66 27.74
CA THR A 76 27.00 -20.29 26.86
C THR A 76 27.98 -19.24 26.30
N PRO A 77 29.19 -19.63 25.85
CA PRO A 77 30.17 -18.69 25.29
C PRO A 77 29.66 -17.93 24.06
N GLU A 78 28.71 -18.50 23.32
CA GLU A 78 28.07 -17.91 22.14
C GLU A 78 27.07 -16.81 22.51
N GLU A 79 26.25 -17.03 23.52
CA GLU A 79 25.29 -16.04 24.03
C GLU A 79 26.01 -14.82 24.64
N LYS A 80 27.17 -15.05 25.26
CA LYS A 80 28.07 -13.98 25.72
C LYS A 80 28.63 -13.13 24.56
N ARG A 81 28.86 -13.73 23.38
CA ARG A 81 29.26 -13.00 22.16
C ARG A 81 28.08 -12.19 21.59
N ALA A 82 26.89 -12.78 21.52
CA ALA A 82 25.68 -12.09 21.09
C ALA A 82 25.37 -10.87 21.98
N ARG A 83 25.51 -10.99 23.30
CA ARG A 83 25.34 -9.86 24.24
C ARG A 83 26.37 -8.75 24.04
N ARG A 84 27.62 -9.11 23.74
CA ARG A 84 28.69 -8.13 23.42
C ARG A 84 28.41 -7.43 22.10
N LEU A 85 27.95 -8.17 21.09
CA LEU A 85 27.54 -7.61 19.79
C LEU A 85 26.33 -6.69 19.94
N ALA A 86 25.28 -7.09 20.65
CA ALA A 86 24.13 -6.25 20.94
C ALA A 86 24.52 -4.97 21.72
N LYS A 87 25.42 -5.08 22.71
CA LYS A 87 25.96 -3.91 23.42
C LYS A 87 26.78 -3.00 22.49
N LYS A 88 27.53 -3.56 21.54
CA LYS A 88 28.31 -2.82 20.54
C LYS A 88 27.39 -2.11 19.55
N LEU A 89 26.40 -2.82 18.98
CA LEU A 89 25.38 -2.27 18.08
C LEU A 89 24.58 -1.17 18.75
N LYS A 90 24.07 -1.38 19.97
CA LYS A 90 23.35 -0.36 20.74
C LYS A 90 24.22 0.87 21.05
N LYS A 91 25.51 0.69 21.31
CA LYS A 91 26.46 1.80 21.49
C LYS A 91 26.71 2.53 20.17
N GLN A 92 26.82 1.82 19.06
CA GLN A 92 26.98 2.41 17.73
C GLN A 92 25.71 3.14 17.29
N GLU A 93 24.53 2.58 17.50
CA GLU A 93 23.24 3.21 17.21
C GLU A 93 23.06 4.47 18.05
N LYS A 94 23.39 4.43 19.35
CA LYS A 94 23.38 5.63 20.20
C LYS A 94 24.34 6.70 19.68
N LYS A 95 25.56 6.31 19.28
CA LYS A 95 26.52 7.22 18.66
C LYS A 95 26.01 7.77 17.32
N LYS A 96 25.41 6.93 16.48
CA LYS A 96 24.80 7.34 15.21
C LYS A 96 23.64 8.30 15.46
N LYS A 97 22.81 8.10 16.48
CA LYS A 97 21.68 8.98 16.84
C LYS A 97 22.13 10.30 17.49
N GLU A 98 23.23 10.27 18.23
CA GLU A 98 23.91 11.49 18.71
C GLU A 98 24.60 12.25 17.58
N ASN A 99 25.17 11.54 16.61
CA ASN A 99 25.84 12.07 15.43
C ASN A 99 24.92 12.21 14.21
N SER A 100 23.62 11.91 14.36
CA SER A 100 22.66 11.95 13.26
C SER A 100 22.33 13.40 13.06
N SER A 101 22.70 13.90 11.88
CA SER A 101 22.33 15.21 11.40
C SER A 101 20.83 15.43 11.56
N TYR A 102 20.46 16.68 11.76
CA TYR A 102 19.09 17.13 11.89
C TYR A 102 18.26 16.97 10.60
N LEU A 103 18.94 16.74 9.47
CA LEU A 103 18.35 16.64 8.15
C LEU A 103 17.59 15.32 7.97
N PRO A 104 16.42 15.33 7.30
CA PRO A 104 15.69 14.11 6.95
C PRO A 104 16.56 13.12 6.18
N PRO A 105 16.42 11.80 6.41
CA PRO A 105 17.15 10.77 5.66
C PRO A 105 16.97 10.85 4.14
N GLN A 106 15.86 11.44 3.69
CA GLN A 106 15.52 11.68 2.28
C GLN A 106 16.38 12.78 1.63
N LEU A 107 17.10 13.59 2.41
CA LEU A 107 17.98 14.62 1.85
C LEU A 107 19.31 14.00 1.42
N SER A 108 19.65 14.15 0.14
CA SER A 108 20.84 13.55 -0.48
C SER A 108 22.16 14.30 -0.19
N TYR A 109 22.08 15.48 0.41
CA TYR A 109 23.24 16.30 0.72
C TYR A 109 23.84 15.95 2.09
N THR A 110 25.16 15.78 2.11
CA THR A 110 25.95 15.57 3.33
C THR A 110 27.06 16.62 3.39
N ASN A 111 27.70 16.83 4.56
CA ASN A 111 28.81 17.79 4.68
C ASN A 111 29.96 17.56 3.69
N LEU A 112 30.11 16.34 3.18
CA LEU A 112 31.17 15.97 2.23
C LEU A 112 30.71 16.07 0.76
N ASN A 113 29.40 16.08 0.51
CA ASN A 113 28.80 16.13 -0.83
C ASN A 113 27.97 17.42 -0.99
N ASN A 114 28.50 18.54 -0.51
CA ASN A 114 27.83 19.82 -0.57
C ASN A 114 28.31 20.63 -1.78
N PRO A 115 27.45 20.87 -2.80
CA PRO A 115 27.84 21.62 -3.99
C PRO A 115 28.17 23.09 -3.72
N PHE A 116 27.76 23.62 -2.57
CA PHE A 116 28.06 25.00 -2.14
C PHE A 116 29.33 25.10 -1.28
N ASN A 117 30.10 24.01 -1.16
CA ASN A 117 31.38 23.97 -0.47
C ASN A 117 31.32 24.40 1.02
N ASP A 118 30.13 24.37 1.63
CA ASP A 118 29.92 24.69 3.04
C ASP A 118 30.22 23.46 3.91
N VAL A 119 31.09 23.66 4.90
CA VAL A 119 31.71 22.65 5.77
C VAL A 119 30.70 22.10 6.79
N ASN A 120 29.69 22.90 7.15
CA ASN A 120 28.81 22.63 8.30
C ASN A 120 27.33 22.47 7.91
N LEU A 121 27.03 21.96 6.72
CA LEU A 121 25.66 21.80 6.20
C LEU A 121 24.69 21.07 7.14
N THR A 122 25.19 20.07 7.87
CA THR A 122 24.39 19.28 8.82
C THR A 122 24.20 19.94 10.18
N GLU A 123 24.94 21.02 10.48
CA GLU A 123 24.80 21.74 11.74
C GLU A 123 23.52 22.57 11.74
N THR A 124 22.81 22.58 12.87
CA THR A 124 21.60 23.38 13.00
C THR A 124 21.96 24.85 13.23
N PHE A 125 21.53 25.71 12.32
CA PHE A 125 21.59 27.16 12.51
C PHE A 125 20.73 27.57 13.72
N VAL A 126 21.27 28.45 14.55
CA VAL A 126 20.60 28.94 15.75
C VAL A 126 20.45 30.45 15.64
N TRP A 127 19.20 30.92 15.57
CA TRP A 127 18.92 32.35 15.54
C TRP A 127 18.94 32.92 16.96
N GLY A 128 20.10 33.43 17.37
CA GLY A 128 20.33 33.95 18.73
C GLY A 128 19.33 35.03 19.15
N LYS A 129 19.11 36.03 18.30
CA LYS A 129 18.16 37.13 18.57
C LYS A 129 16.72 36.65 18.77
N LYS A 130 16.30 35.61 18.03
CA LYS A 130 14.98 34.98 18.20
C LYS A 130 14.87 34.21 19.52
N LEU A 131 15.93 33.51 19.93
CA LEU A 131 15.99 32.82 21.22
C LEU A 131 15.94 33.79 22.40
N GLU A 132 16.59 34.95 22.28
CA GLU A 132 16.51 36.04 23.26
C GLU A 132 15.09 36.59 23.35
N GLN A 133 14.44 36.85 22.22
CA GLN A 133 13.06 37.33 22.19
C GLN A 133 12.04 36.30 22.72
N GLU A 134 12.29 35.00 22.54
CA GLU A 134 11.48 33.92 23.14
C GLU A 134 11.79 33.67 24.63
N GLY A 135 12.70 34.44 25.25
CA GLY A 135 13.11 34.24 26.65
C GLY A 135 13.88 32.94 26.90
N LYS A 136 14.39 32.32 25.82
CA LYS A 136 15.12 31.03 25.83
C LYS A 136 16.64 31.21 25.71
N SER A 137 17.16 32.43 25.85
CA SER A 137 18.61 32.70 25.84
C SER A 137 19.39 31.84 26.86
N ASN A 138 18.78 31.54 28.01
CA ASN A 138 19.37 30.72 29.08
C ASN A 138 19.29 29.19 28.84
N TYR A 139 18.69 28.73 27.73
CA TYR A 139 18.58 27.31 27.44
C TYR A 139 19.88 26.77 26.87
N SER A 140 20.30 25.59 27.34
CA SER A 140 21.47 24.90 26.76
C SER A 140 21.22 24.59 25.29
N ARG A 141 22.23 24.81 24.43
CA ARG A 141 22.23 24.47 22.99
C ARG A 141 21.65 23.08 22.70
N LYS A 142 22.00 22.09 23.52
CA LYS A 142 21.48 20.70 23.43
C LYS A 142 19.98 20.57 23.67
N LYS A 143 19.39 21.43 24.51
CA LYS A 143 17.94 21.42 24.79
C LYS A 143 17.17 22.02 23.61
N ILE A 144 17.71 23.07 23.00
CA ILE A 144 17.17 23.71 21.79
C ILE A 144 17.18 22.71 20.64
N GLU A 145 18.33 22.11 20.33
CA GLU A 145 18.46 21.07 19.28
C GLU A 145 17.46 19.92 19.45
N LYS A 146 17.20 19.49 20.70
CA LYS A 146 16.23 18.43 20.99
C LYS A 146 14.79 18.86 20.74
N GLU A 147 14.43 20.09 21.10
CA GLU A 147 13.09 20.63 20.89
C GLU A 147 12.82 20.85 19.40
N THR A 148 13.78 21.43 18.67
CA THR A 148 13.69 21.57 17.23
C THR A 148 13.59 20.19 16.56
N ARG A 149 14.31 19.17 17.07
CA ARG A 149 14.28 17.82 16.48
C ARG A 149 12.91 17.19 16.65
N ALA A 150 12.32 17.32 17.84
CA ALA A 150 10.97 16.86 18.11
C ALA A 150 9.94 17.57 17.22
N ARG A 151 10.12 18.87 16.94
CA ARG A 151 9.25 19.63 16.03
C ARG A 151 9.33 19.11 14.59
N VAL A 152 10.53 18.90 14.06
CA VAL A 152 10.69 18.35 12.69
C VAL A 152 10.18 16.92 12.59
N GLU A 153 10.43 16.08 13.60
CA GLU A 153 9.88 14.73 13.64
C GLU A 153 8.34 14.73 13.65
N LYS A 154 7.73 15.64 14.42
CA LYS A 154 6.27 15.83 14.42
C LYS A 154 5.76 16.28 13.05
N ASN A 155 6.37 17.31 12.46
CA ASN A 155 6.01 17.79 11.13
C ASN A 155 6.16 16.70 10.07
N LEU A 156 7.21 15.87 10.13
CA LEU A 156 7.42 14.78 9.18
C LEU A 156 6.32 13.72 9.30
N ARG A 157 5.90 13.38 10.52
CA ARG A 157 4.80 12.46 10.77
C ARG A 157 3.47 13.01 10.27
N GLU A 158 3.18 14.28 10.56
CA GLU A 158 1.99 14.97 10.05
C GLU A 158 2.00 14.98 8.50
N MET A 159 3.14 15.23 7.86
CA MET A 159 3.28 15.16 6.40
C MET A 159 3.09 13.75 5.84
N GLU A 160 3.59 12.72 6.52
CA GLU A 160 3.41 11.32 6.12
C GLU A 160 1.94 10.89 6.24
N GLU A 161 1.25 11.28 7.31
CA GLU A 161 -0.20 11.06 7.47
C GLU A 161 -0.99 11.76 6.37
N LEU A 162 -0.69 13.02 6.06
CA LEU A 162 -1.32 13.74 4.95
C LEU A 162 -1.05 13.07 3.60
N LYS A 163 0.15 12.53 3.38
CA LYS A 163 0.47 11.76 2.17
C LYS A 163 -0.37 10.49 2.10
N ARG A 164 -0.43 9.69 3.16
CA ARG A 164 -1.25 8.47 3.20
C ARG A 164 -2.73 8.76 2.95
N THR A 165 -3.27 9.84 3.52
CA THR A 165 -4.66 10.25 3.29
C THR A 165 -4.91 10.63 1.83
N ARG A 166 -3.96 11.34 1.18
CA ARG A 166 -4.05 11.66 -0.25
C ARG A 166 -4.00 10.40 -1.11
N ASP A 167 -3.03 9.53 -0.84
CA ASP A 167 -2.84 8.28 -1.59
C ASP A 167 -4.07 7.37 -1.44
N ALA A 168 -4.64 7.25 -0.24
CA ALA A 168 -5.87 6.50 0.01
C ALA A 168 -7.09 7.09 -0.73
N ARG A 169 -7.20 8.43 -0.78
CA ARG A 169 -8.27 9.09 -1.55
C ARG A 169 -8.12 8.86 -3.05
N LEU A 170 -6.90 8.90 -3.56
CA LEU A 170 -6.64 8.64 -4.99
C LEU A 170 -6.93 7.19 -5.35
N ALA A 171 -6.48 6.23 -4.53
CA ALA A 171 -6.79 4.81 -4.69
C ALA A 171 -8.30 4.56 -4.66
N ALA A 172 -9.03 5.12 -3.69
CA ALA A 172 -10.48 4.99 -3.63
C ALA A 172 -11.20 5.58 -4.86
N ARG A 173 -10.66 6.66 -5.45
CA ARG A 173 -11.20 7.23 -6.68
C ARG A 173 -10.93 6.32 -7.89
N GLU A 174 -9.73 5.79 -7.99
CA GLU A 174 -9.33 4.86 -9.06
C GLU A 174 -10.14 3.57 -9.00
N ASP A 175 -10.37 3.01 -7.82
CA ASP A 175 -11.21 1.82 -7.61
C ASP A 175 -12.66 2.09 -8.05
N MET A 176 -13.23 3.26 -7.70
CA MET A 176 -14.57 3.65 -8.15
C MET A 176 -14.64 3.83 -9.66
N GLU A 177 -13.61 4.40 -10.28
CA GLU A 177 -13.54 4.60 -11.73
C GLU A 177 -13.35 3.27 -12.47
N MET A 178 -12.60 2.33 -11.90
CA MET A 178 -12.47 0.96 -12.42
C MET A 178 -13.81 0.23 -12.37
N MET A 179 -14.51 0.28 -11.23
CA MET A 179 -15.86 -0.27 -11.10
C MET A 179 -16.84 0.33 -12.10
N GLN A 180 -16.78 1.65 -12.33
CA GLN A 180 -17.62 2.30 -13.33
C GLN A 180 -17.31 1.81 -14.74
N ARG A 181 -16.03 1.75 -15.13
CA ARG A 181 -15.63 1.21 -16.44
C ARG A 181 -16.10 -0.22 -16.66
N ASP A 182 -16.02 -1.05 -15.63
CA ASP A 182 -16.47 -2.44 -15.71
C ASP A 182 -17.99 -2.55 -15.77
N ALA A 183 -18.73 -1.69 -15.06
CA ALA A 183 -20.18 -1.58 -15.19
C ALA A 183 -20.58 -1.13 -16.60
N ASP A 184 -19.93 -0.10 -17.15
CA ASP A 184 -20.19 0.37 -18.51
C ASP A 184 -19.89 -0.73 -19.54
N ARG A 185 -18.78 -1.48 -19.39
CA ARG A 185 -18.45 -2.60 -20.26
C ARG A 185 -19.53 -3.69 -20.25
N LYS A 186 -20.05 -4.02 -19.07
CA LYS A 186 -21.14 -5.00 -18.93
C LYS A 186 -22.44 -4.50 -19.57
N ALA A 187 -22.81 -3.25 -19.31
CA ALA A 187 -24.00 -2.64 -19.92
C ALA A 187 -23.90 -2.60 -21.46
N HIS A 188 -22.72 -2.26 -22.00
CA HIS A 188 -22.46 -2.30 -23.44
C HIS A 188 -22.57 -3.72 -24.00
N ALA A 189 -22.02 -4.73 -23.32
CA ALA A 189 -22.12 -6.12 -23.76
C ALA A 189 -23.57 -6.64 -23.77
N GLU A 190 -24.34 -6.34 -22.72
CA GLU A 190 -25.76 -6.69 -22.67
C GLU A 190 -26.56 -5.99 -23.77
N TRP A 191 -26.25 -4.72 -24.05
CA TRP A 191 -26.88 -3.98 -25.14
C TRP A 191 -26.55 -4.59 -26.50
N THR A 192 -25.28 -4.96 -26.76
CA THR A 192 -24.89 -5.60 -28.03
C THR A 192 -25.56 -6.95 -28.23
N SER A 193 -25.72 -7.76 -27.17
CA SER A 193 -26.43 -9.04 -27.25
C SER A 193 -27.90 -8.84 -27.63
N LYS A 194 -28.60 -7.93 -26.93
CA LYS A 194 -30.00 -7.61 -27.22
C LYS A 194 -30.19 -7.05 -28.63
N GLU A 195 -29.25 -6.23 -29.10
CA GLU A 195 -29.26 -5.69 -30.46
C GLU A 195 -29.07 -6.81 -31.50
N ALA A 196 -28.15 -7.76 -31.27
CA ALA A 196 -27.98 -8.92 -32.14
C ALA A 196 -29.24 -9.80 -32.19
N GLU A 197 -29.87 -10.06 -31.05
CA GLU A 197 -31.16 -10.78 -30.96
C GLU A 197 -32.27 -10.06 -31.72
N PHE A 198 -32.37 -8.74 -31.56
CA PHE A 198 -33.35 -7.92 -32.26
C PHE A 198 -33.13 -7.97 -33.78
N GLN A 199 -31.89 -7.85 -34.24
CA GLN A 199 -31.55 -7.96 -35.67
C GLN A 199 -31.91 -9.34 -36.23
N LEU A 200 -31.68 -10.41 -35.46
CA LEU A 200 -32.08 -11.76 -35.84
C LEU A 200 -33.61 -11.87 -35.95
N GLN A 201 -34.35 -11.36 -34.98
CA GLN A 201 -35.83 -11.34 -35.02
C GLN A 201 -36.35 -10.52 -36.21
N GLN A 202 -35.78 -9.34 -36.46
CA GLN A 202 -36.12 -8.52 -37.63
C GLN A 202 -35.81 -9.25 -38.93
N ALA A 203 -34.68 -9.94 -39.03
CA ALA A 203 -34.33 -10.74 -40.21
C ALA A 203 -35.34 -11.87 -40.45
N LYS A 204 -35.80 -12.56 -39.39
CA LYS A 204 -36.85 -13.59 -39.45
C LYS A 204 -38.19 -13.02 -39.93
N VAL A 205 -38.66 -11.93 -39.30
CA VAL A 205 -39.93 -11.27 -39.69
C VAL A 205 -39.87 -10.75 -41.12
N ARG A 206 -38.75 -10.10 -41.50
CA ARG A 206 -38.56 -9.62 -42.87
C ARG A 206 -38.57 -10.76 -43.87
N SER A 207 -37.92 -11.89 -43.57
CA SER A 207 -37.89 -13.10 -44.40
C SER A 207 -39.32 -13.61 -44.64
N LYS A 208 -40.11 -13.79 -43.56
CA LYS A 208 -41.52 -14.22 -43.65
C LYS A 208 -42.33 -13.34 -44.60
N ILE A 209 -42.25 -12.02 -44.45
CA ILE A 209 -42.97 -11.07 -45.32
C ILE A 209 -42.52 -11.16 -46.79
N ARG A 210 -41.23 -11.44 -47.09
CA ARG A 210 -40.79 -11.56 -48.50
C ARG A 210 -41.35 -12.81 -49.15
N ILE A 211 -41.48 -13.89 -48.38
CA ILE A 211 -42.04 -15.16 -48.84
C ILE A 211 -43.52 -14.97 -49.16
N GLU A 212 -44.29 -14.36 -48.25
CA GLU A 212 -45.70 -14.03 -48.48
C GLU A 212 -45.92 -13.14 -49.72
N GLN A 213 -44.98 -12.23 -49.98
CA GLN A 213 -45.04 -11.31 -51.14
C GLN A 213 -44.42 -11.88 -52.43
N ASN A 214 -44.10 -13.18 -52.50
CA ASN A 214 -43.48 -13.84 -53.66
C ASN A 214 -42.18 -13.19 -54.17
N ARG A 215 -41.45 -12.49 -53.29
CA ARG A 215 -40.16 -11.84 -53.57
C ARG A 215 -39.06 -12.38 -52.65
N ALA A 216 -39.15 -13.66 -52.34
CA ALA A 216 -38.22 -14.34 -51.42
C ALA A 216 -36.82 -14.37 -52.02
N LYS A 217 -35.81 -14.09 -51.20
CA LYS A 217 -34.42 -14.39 -51.57
C LYS A 217 -34.16 -15.88 -51.36
N PRO A 218 -33.17 -16.47 -52.05
CA PRO A 218 -32.77 -17.86 -51.80
C PRO A 218 -32.51 -18.14 -50.32
N ILE A 219 -31.81 -17.24 -49.61
CA ILE A 219 -31.54 -17.38 -48.17
C ILE A 219 -32.81 -17.48 -47.31
N ASP A 220 -33.88 -16.78 -47.71
CA ASP A 220 -35.15 -16.77 -46.99
C ASP A 220 -35.84 -18.12 -47.15
N LEU A 221 -35.83 -18.67 -48.37
CA LEU A 221 -36.35 -20.01 -48.67
C LEU A 221 -35.55 -21.09 -47.93
N LEU A 222 -34.21 -21.09 -48.03
CA LEU A 222 -33.37 -22.01 -47.28
C LEU A 222 -33.61 -21.93 -45.76
N SER A 223 -33.83 -20.73 -45.22
CA SER A 223 -34.13 -20.57 -43.79
C SER A 223 -35.47 -21.19 -43.37
N ARG A 224 -36.46 -21.24 -44.29
CA ARG A 224 -37.74 -21.93 -44.08
C ARG A 224 -37.56 -23.46 -44.09
N TYR A 225 -36.70 -24.02 -44.94
CA TYR A 225 -36.36 -25.46 -44.91
C TYR A 225 -35.72 -25.88 -43.59
N ILE A 226 -34.80 -25.07 -43.06
CA ILE A 226 -34.13 -25.36 -41.79
C ILE A 226 -35.15 -25.32 -40.64
N GLN A 227 -36.03 -24.32 -40.61
CA GLN A 227 -37.08 -24.22 -39.59
C GLN A 227 -38.01 -25.44 -39.62
N PHE A 228 -38.48 -25.82 -40.81
CA PHE A 228 -39.33 -27.01 -40.97
C PHE A 228 -38.61 -28.31 -40.58
N GLY A 229 -37.31 -28.41 -40.84
CA GLY A 229 -36.47 -29.54 -40.41
C GLY A 229 -36.33 -29.65 -38.90
N ASP A 230 -36.11 -28.52 -38.20
CA ASP A 230 -35.95 -28.46 -36.74
C ASP A 230 -37.26 -28.75 -36.00
N GLU A 231 -38.39 -28.25 -36.53
CA GLU A 231 -39.75 -28.46 -35.98
C GLU A 231 -40.18 -29.94 -35.99
N SER A 232 -39.62 -30.76 -36.88
CA SER A 232 -39.87 -32.21 -36.91
C SER A 232 -39.17 -32.97 -35.78
N THR A 233 -38.15 -32.39 -35.16
CA THR A 233 -37.34 -32.98 -34.08
C THR A 233 -37.78 -32.56 -32.69
N ASP A 234 -38.22 -31.31 -32.53
CA ASP A 234 -38.72 -30.77 -31.26
C ASP A 234 -40.22 -30.49 -31.40
N GLY A 235 -41.09 -31.46 -31.03
CA GLY A 235 -42.55 -31.38 -31.16
C GLY A 235 -43.24 -30.30 -30.30
N LYS A 236 -42.86 -29.03 -30.47
CA LYS A 236 -43.25 -27.86 -29.67
C LYS A 236 -43.43 -26.60 -30.53
N SER A 237 -44.16 -26.68 -31.64
CA SER A 237 -44.73 -25.49 -32.28
C SER A 237 -46.02 -25.82 -33.02
N GLU A 238 -47.16 -25.60 -32.37
CA GLU A 238 -48.46 -25.53 -33.04
C GLU A 238 -48.66 -24.12 -33.63
N GLN A 239 -47.92 -23.77 -34.68
CA GLN A 239 -48.22 -22.56 -35.46
C GLN A 239 -48.38 -22.90 -36.93
N GLU A 240 -49.65 -22.99 -37.33
CA GLU A 240 -50.22 -22.81 -38.67
C GLU A 240 -49.26 -23.10 -39.82
N ASN A 241 -49.17 -24.39 -40.15
CA ASN A 241 -48.64 -24.87 -41.42
C ASN A 241 -49.46 -24.27 -42.57
N GLU A 242 -49.03 -23.12 -43.09
CA GLU A 242 -49.23 -22.82 -44.50
C GLU A 242 -48.69 -24.02 -45.28
N GLU A 243 -49.56 -24.69 -46.03
CA GLU A 243 -49.26 -25.84 -46.88
C GLU A 243 -48.04 -25.54 -47.76
N PHE A 244 -46.86 -25.91 -47.25
CA PHE A 244 -45.58 -25.66 -47.89
C PHE A 244 -45.24 -26.89 -48.72
N GLU A 245 -45.33 -26.76 -50.05
CA GLU A 245 -44.74 -27.75 -50.95
C GLU A 245 -43.22 -27.71 -50.78
N LEU A 246 -42.67 -28.71 -50.08
CA LEU A 246 -41.23 -28.93 -50.04
C LEU A 246 -40.75 -29.24 -51.46
N GLU A 247 -40.14 -28.25 -52.08
CA GLU A 247 -39.44 -28.39 -53.34
C GLU A 247 -37.95 -28.68 -53.11
N ASP A 248 -37.27 -29.24 -54.12
CA ASP A 248 -35.83 -29.53 -54.03
C ASP A 248 -35.02 -28.25 -53.73
N PRO A 249 -34.28 -28.17 -52.59
CA PRO A 249 -33.51 -26.98 -52.21
C PRO A 249 -32.49 -26.54 -53.27
N LEU A 250 -31.98 -27.49 -54.06
CA LEU A 250 -31.06 -27.20 -55.16
C LEU A 250 -31.73 -26.41 -56.29
N LYS A 251 -33.07 -26.45 -56.39
CA LYS A 251 -33.83 -25.69 -57.38
C LYS A 251 -33.71 -24.19 -57.16
N TYR A 252 -33.58 -23.73 -55.91
CA TYR A 252 -33.42 -22.30 -55.59
C TYR A 252 -32.02 -21.77 -55.86
N LEU A 253 -31.05 -22.66 -56.01
CA LEU A 253 -29.69 -22.34 -56.42
C LEU A 253 -29.60 -22.28 -57.97
N ARG A 254 -30.31 -23.18 -58.66
CA ARG A 254 -30.31 -23.24 -60.13
C ARG A 254 -30.82 -21.91 -60.74
N GLY A 255 -29.92 -21.15 -61.38
CA GLY A 255 -30.25 -19.92 -62.12
C GLY A 255 -29.85 -18.60 -61.46
N LEU A 256 -29.19 -18.62 -60.30
CA LEU A 256 -28.60 -17.43 -59.68
C LEU A 256 -27.36 -16.94 -60.43
N SER A 257 -27.14 -15.62 -60.46
CA SER A 257 -25.90 -15.02 -60.95
C SER A 257 -24.73 -15.34 -60.02
N GLN A 258 -23.49 -15.26 -60.51
CA GLN A 258 -22.30 -15.44 -59.67
C GLN A 258 -22.31 -14.48 -58.46
N ASP A 259 -22.69 -13.23 -58.68
CA ASP A 259 -22.78 -12.21 -57.61
C ASP A 259 -23.80 -12.60 -56.53
N ASP A 260 -24.97 -13.11 -56.94
CA ASP A 260 -26.01 -13.55 -56.00
C ASP A 260 -25.59 -14.77 -55.18
N TYR A 261 -24.73 -15.63 -55.75
CA TYR A 261 -24.15 -16.77 -55.04
C TYR A 261 -23.12 -16.33 -53.99
N GLU A 262 -22.28 -15.34 -54.32
CA GLU A 262 -21.32 -14.78 -53.39
C GLU A 262 -22.04 -14.09 -52.21
N ASP A 263 -23.06 -13.28 -52.50
CA ASP A 263 -23.94 -12.66 -51.50
C ASP A 263 -24.62 -13.70 -50.61
N LEU A 264 -25.15 -14.79 -51.19
CA LEU A 264 -25.79 -15.86 -50.43
C LEU A 264 -24.80 -16.54 -49.48
N VAL A 265 -23.57 -16.78 -49.91
CA VAL A 265 -22.52 -17.38 -49.06
C VAL A 265 -22.15 -16.45 -47.91
N GLU A 266 -22.07 -15.14 -48.15
CA GLU A 266 -21.84 -14.15 -47.09
C GLU A 266 -23.02 -14.07 -46.11
N ASP A 267 -24.26 -14.05 -46.60
CA ASP A 267 -25.47 -14.05 -45.78
C ASP A 267 -25.54 -15.29 -44.87
N ILE A 268 -25.16 -16.47 -45.38
CA ILE A 268 -25.09 -17.70 -44.59
C ILE A 268 -24.03 -17.57 -43.49
N LYS A 269 -22.83 -17.08 -43.82
CA LYS A 269 -21.75 -16.87 -42.85
C LYS A 269 -22.16 -15.89 -41.76
N VAL A 270 -22.74 -14.76 -42.13
CA VAL A 270 -23.19 -13.73 -41.17
C VAL A 270 -24.25 -14.30 -40.24
N LYS A 271 -25.26 -15.01 -40.77
CA LYS A 271 -26.30 -15.63 -39.93
C LYS A 271 -25.75 -16.72 -39.00
N GLN A 272 -24.86 -17.57 -39.49
CA GLN A 272 -24.18 -18.58 -38.66
C GLN A 272 -23.31 -17.94 -37.59
N CYS A 273 -22.57 -16.89 -37.94
CA CYS A 273 -21.79 -16.12 -36.97
C CYS A 273 -22.72 -15.52 -35.90
N ILE A 274 -23.79 -14.82 -36.26
CA ILE A 274 -24.70 -14.21 -35.28
C ILE A 274 -25.27 -15.26 -34.32
N VAL A 275 -25.70 -16.43 -34.83
CA VAL A 275 -26.20 -17.53 -33.99
C VAL A 275 -25.11 -18.06 -33.06
N HIS A 276 -23.91 -18.30 -33.59
CA HIS A 276 -22.78 -18.79 -32.81
C HIS A 276 -22.32 -17.77 -31.74
N TRP A 277 -22.34 -16.47 -32.06
CA TRP A 277 -22.01 -15.38 -31.13
C TRP A 277 -23.04 -15.32 -30.00
N ILE A 278 -24.34 -15.42 -30.31
CA ILE A 278 -25.41 -15.48 -29.30
C ILE A 278 -25.23 -16.71 -28.40
N GLU A 279 -24.94 -17.89 -28.95
CA GLU A 279 -24.70 -19.11 -28.15
C GLU A 279 -23.45 -19.01 -27.26
N ILE A 280 -22.35 -18.46 -27.78
CA ILE A 280 -21.13 -18.21 -27.01
C ILE A 280 -21.42 -17.21 -25.89
N ASP A 281 -22.11 -16.12 -26.17
CA ASP A 281 -22.40 -15.09 -25.17
C ASP A 281 -23.33 -15.65 -24.07
N ILE A 282 -24.34 -16.44 -24.42
CA ILE A 282 -25.19 -17.15 -23.44
C ILE A 282 -24.35 -18.12 -22.59
N LEU A 283 -23.43 -18.88 -23.19
CA LEU A 283 -22.57 -19.83 -22.47
C LEU A 283 -21.53 -19.15 -21.57
N ILE A 284 -20.94 -18.05 -22.02
CA ILE A 284 -19.93 -17.29 -21.28
C ILE A 284 -20.59 -16.51 -20.14
N PHE A 285 -21.62 -15.72 -20.43
CA PHE A 285 -22.31 -14.93 -19.41
C PHE A 285 -23.13 -15.80 -18.45
N GLY A 286 -23.74 -16.89 -18.93
CA GLY A 286 -24.40 -17.89 -18.08
C GLY A 286 -23.43 -18.53 -17.09
N ARG A 287 -22.23 -18.92 -17.54
CA ARG A 287 -21.18 -19.48 -16.65
C ARG A 287 -20.57 -18.44 -15.71
N MET A 288 -20.39 -17.20 -16.17
CA MET A 288 -19.87 -16.11 -15.33
C MET A 288 -20.87 -15.68 -14.25
N SER A 289 -22.18 -15.68 -14.55
CA SER A 289 -23.23 -15.40 -13.56
C SER A 289 -23.31 -16.49 -12.48
N VAL A 290 -23.19 -17.76 -12.86
CA VAL A 290 -23.16 -18.88 -11.90
C VAL A 290 -21.88 -18.87 -11.06
N ALA A 291 -20.72 -18.57 -11.67
CA ALA A 291 -19.46 -18.45 -10.96
C ALA A 291 -19.45 -17.27 -9.97
N SER A 292 -20.05 -16.13 -10.32
CA SER A 292 -20.16 -14.97 -9.44
C SER A 292 -21.15 -15.19 -8.29
N SER A 293 -22.17 -16.04 -8.47
CA SER A 293 -23.13 -16.42 -7.42
C SER A 293 -22.57 -17.48 -6.44
N MET A 294 -21.55 -18.26 -6.84
CA MET A 294 -20.90 -19.25 -5.97
C MET A 294 -19.74 -18.68 -5.13
N MET A 295 -19.34 -17.42 -5.37
CA MET A 295 -18.28 -16.74 -4.65
C MET A 295 -18.77 -15.75 -3.57
N ASN A 296 -20.09 -15.64 -3.37
CA ASN A 296 -20.72 -14.88 -2.28
C ASN A 296 -21.30 -15.81 -1.21
#